data_AF-A0A352VIC8-F1
#
_entry.id   AF-A0A352VIC8-F1
#
_cell.length_a   1.000
_cell.length_b   1.000
_cell.length_c   1.000
_cell.angle_alpha   90.00
_cell.angle_beta   90.00
_cell.angle_gamma   90.00
#
_symmetry.space_group_name_H-M   'P 1'
#
loop_
_entity.id
_entity.type
_entity.pdbx_description
1 polymer ?
#
loop_
_entity_poly.entity_id
_entity_poly.type
_entity_poly.pdbx_seq_one_letter_code
_entity_poly.pdbx_strand_id
1 'polypeptide(L)'
;MTLPALGILTGISYISGLDYYRGINERFCADMPQGHLMVPNPPIVMASVDCDEYVHYLTLGAFDKVAEHILHGVRKLVAAGCDLLVIASNTGHISVPAIEQEFPALRILHIADCFAFRLKQRGISNVGLIGTKPTMEEDYLKARLSLHGITTVVPAEEKIQEEIYEIICQELSFNIFNDESRARMVESILGLKARGAEACILGCTEIELLVKQEHVPDLALFPSAAIHIEIAASVLLEKIALEDVLPPLTTTPAQRYKTPQ
;
A
#
# COMPACT_ATOMS: atom_id res chain seq x y z
N MET A 1 -19.53 5.88 -20.45
CA MET A 1 -18.56 4.78 -20.38
C MET A 1 -18.85 4.00 -19.11
N THR A 2 -18.72 2.68 -19.12
CA THR A 2 -18.90 1.86 -17.90
C THR A 2 -17.63 1.95 -17.06
N LEU A 3 -17.78 2.42 -15.82
CA LEU A 3 -16.68 2.48 -14.85
C LEU A 3 -16.10 1.07 -14.63
N PRO A 4 -14.77 0.91 -14.49
CA PRO A 4 -14.19 -0.39 -14.20
C PRO A 4 -14.66 -0.86 -12.82
N ALA A 5 -15.02 -2.14 -12.69
CA ALA A 5 -15.38 -2.72 -11.41
C ALA A 5 -14.13 -2.88 -10.53
N LEU A 6 -14.09 -2.15 -9.41
CA LEU A 6 -12.99 -2.17 -8.46
C LEU A 6 -13.15 -3.34 -7.48
N GLY A 7 -12.19 -4.27 -7.50
CA GLY A 7 -12.00 -5.26 -6.46
C GLY A 7 -11.14 -4.72 -5.32
N ILE A 8 -11.64 -4.79 -4.08
CA ILE A 8 -10.87 -4.50 -2.87
C ILE A 8 -10.61 -5.83 -2.15
N LEU A 9 -9.35 -6.29 -2.17
CA LEU A 9 -8.92 -7.37 -1.31
C LEU A 9 -8.62 -6.80 0.09
N THR A 10 -9.28 -7.35 1.11
CA THR A 10 -9.19 -6.91 2.51
C THR A 10 -9.06 -8.11 3.46
N GLY A 11 -9.07 -7.86 4.77
CA GLY A 11 -9.02 -8.88 5.81
C GLY A 11 -7.62 -9.06 6.39
N ILE A 12 -6.69 -8.14 6.11
CA ILE A 12 -5.30 -8.17 6.60
C ILE A 12 -4.80 -6.78 7.06
N SER A 13 -5.53 -6.06 7.91
CA SER A 13 -6.74 -6.46 8.65
C SER A 13 -8.04 -6.00 7.95
N TYR A 14 -9.21 -6.25 8.57
CA TYR A 14 -10.49 -5.74 8.04
C TYR A 14 -10.61 -4.21 8.16
N ILE A 15 -9.89 -3.60 9.10
CA ILE A 15 -9.96 -2.16 9.40
C ILE A 15 -9.53 -1.36 8.18
N SER A 16 -8.38 -1.72 7.58
CA SER A 16 -7.90 -1.12 6.35
C SER A 16 -8.93 -1.27 5.22
N GLY A 17 -9.66 -2.39 5.14
CA GLY A 17 -10.76 -2.54 4.19
C GLY A 17 -11.89 -1.54 4.35
N LEU A 18 -12.29 -1.25 5.59
CA LEU A 18 -13.31 -0.25 5.88
C LEU A 18 -12.84 1.15 5.44
N ASP A 19 -11.57 1.46 5.65
CA ASP A 19 -10.99 2.74 5.24
C ASP A 19 -10.91 2.87 3.72
N TYR A 20 -10.54 1.79 3.02
CA TYR A 20 -10.56 1.77 1.55
C TYR A 20 -11.97 1.94 1.00
N TYR A 21 -12.94 1.15 1.49
CA TYR A 21 -14.31 1.27 1.03
C TYR A 21 -14.86 2.69 1.24
N ARG A 22 -14.73 3.23 2.46
CA ARG A 22 -15.24 4.55 2.80
C ARG A 22 -14.51 5.65 2.04
N GLY A 23 -13.19 5.66 2.08
CA GLY A 23 -12.38 6.74 1.50
C GLY A 23 -12.48 6.81 -0.01
N ILE A 24 -12.63 5.67 -0.70
CA ILE A 24 -12.86 5.65 -2.15
C ILE A 24 -14.25 6.22 -2.46
N ASN A 25 -15.29 5.78 -1.74
CA ASN A 25 -16.65 6.30 -1.94
C ASN A 25 -16.73 7.81 -1.67
N GLU A 26 -16.20 8.28 -0.54
CA GLU A 26 -16.24 9.70 -0.17
C GLU A 26 -15.54 10.58 -1.22
N ARG A 27 -14.35 10.17 -1.68
CA ARG A 27 -13.60 10.90 -2.72
C ARG A 27 -14.29 10.84 -4.07
N PHE A 28 -14.73 9.65 -4.48
CA PHE A 28 -15.46 9.46 -5.73
C PHE A 28 -16.69 10.38 -5.78
N CYS A 29 -17.48 10.39 -4.71
CA CYS A 29 -18.68 11.21 -4.61
C CYS A 29 -18.39 12.71 -4.58
N ALA A 30 -17.37 13.13 -3.84
CA ALA A 30 -16.98 14.55 -3.74
C ALA A 30 -16.54 15.13 -5.09
N ASP A 31 -15.90 14.30 -5.92
CA ASP A 31 -15.29 14.70 -7.16
C ASP A 31 -16.12 14.38 -8.41
N MET A 32 -17.26 13.70 -8.23
CA MET A 32 -18.16 13.35 -9.33
C MET A 32 -18.76 14.62 -9.95
N PRO A 33 -18.80 14.75 -11.30
CA PRO A 33 -19.44 15.88 -11.96
C PRO A 33 -20.90 16.08 -11.53
N GLN A 34 -21.31 17.34 -11.43
CA GLN A 34 -22.69 17.70 -11.12
C GLN A 34 -23.63 17.28 -12.27
N GLY A 35 -24.91 17.03 -11.94
CA GLY A 35 -25.95 16.71 -12.94
C GLY A 35 -26.65 15.37 -12.74
N HIS A 36 -26.27 14.59 -11.73
CA HIS A 36 -26.99 13.38 -11.32
C HIS A 36 -28.12 13.71 -10.33
N LEU A 37 -29.24 12.98 -10.39
CA LEU A 37 -30.32 13.07 -9.40
C LEU A 37 -29.83 12.69 -7.99
N MET A 38 -28.89 11.75 -7.93
CA MET A 38 -28.14 11.35 -6.76
C MET A 38 -26.75 10.94 -7.22
N VAL A 39 -25.72 11.26 -6.43
CA VAL A 39 -24.33 10.95 -6.80
C VAL A 39 -24.18 9.42 -6.95
N PRO A 40 -23.68 8.93 -8.09
CA PRO A 40 -23.50 7.50 -8.31
C PRO A 40 -22.38 6.96 -7.42
N ASN A 41 -22.53 5.70 -7.00
CA ASN A 41 -21.47 4.98 -6.30
C ASN A 41 -20.47 4.39 -7.32
N PRO A 42 -19.17 4.31 -6.98
CA PRO A 42 -18.24 3.50 -7.75
C PRO A 42 -18.64 2.01 -7.68
N PRO A 43 -18.53 1.24 -8.78
CA PRO A 43 -18.77 -0.19 -8.75
C PRO A 43 -17.65 -0.89 -7.98
N ILE A 44 -17.96 -1.37 -6.77
CA ILE A 44 -16.99 -2.00 -5.85
C ILE A 44 -17.44 -3.41 -5.49
N VAL A 45 -16.50 -4.36 -5.54
CA VAL A 45 -16.62 -5.69 -4.95
C VAL A 45 -15.53 -5.84 -3.89
N MET A 46 -15.86 -6.40 -2.72
CA MET A 46 -14.90 -6.65 -1.64
C MET A 46 -14.80 -8.14 -1.34
N ALA A 47 -13.58 -8.61 -1.09
CA ALA A 47 -13.35 -9.95 -0.57
C ALA A 47 -12.44 -9.85 0.65
N SER A 48 -12.92 -10.33 1.79
CA SER A 48 -12.12 -10.47 3.00
C SER A 48 -11.51 -11.86 3.04
N VAL A 49 -10.21 -11.94 3.30
CA VAL A 49 -9.53 -13.18 3.69
C VAL A 49 -9.37 -13.24 5.21
N ASP A 50 -8.98 -14.39 5.74
CA ASP A 50 -8.74 -14.57 7.17
C ASP A 50 -7.37 -13.97 7.55
N CYS A 51 -7.35 -13.07 8.54
CA CYS A 51 -6.11 -12.39 8.94
C CYS A 51 -5.16 -13.30 9.73
N ASP A 52 -5.71 -14.21 10.54
CA ASP A 52 -4.93 -15.08 11.42
C ASP A 52 -4.17 -16.11 10.57
N GLU A 53 -4.84 -16.74 9.60
CA GLU A 53 -4.21 -17.65 8.65
C GLU A 53 -3.11 -16.94 7.82
N TYR A 54 -3.37 -15.71 7.37
CA TYR A 54 -2.38 -14.89 6.68
C TYR A 54 -1.14 -14.63 7.55
N VAL A 55 -1.34 -14.16 8.79
CA VAL A 55 -0.25 -13.86 9.73
C VAL A 55 0.51 -15.13 10.12
N HIS A 56 -0.18 -16.27 10.26
CA HIS A 56 0.45 -17.56 10.53
C HIS A 56 1.45 -17.93 9.42
N TYR A 57 1.04 -17.88 8.15
CA TYR A 57 1.95 -18.18 7.04
C TYR A 57 3.08 -17.16 6.90
N LEU A 58 2.80 -15.88 7.14
CA LEU A 58 3.80 -14.81 7.10
C LEU A 58 4.87 -15.02 8.18
N THR A 59 4.47 -15.37 9.39
CA THR A 59 5.39 -15.63 10.52
C THR A 59 6.28 -16.84 10.28
N LEU A 60 5.79 -17.84 9.54
CA LEU A 60 6.57 -19.02 9.14
C LEU A 60 7.48 -18.76 7.93
N GLY A 61 7.44 -17.57 7.32
CA GLY A 61 8.14 -17.30 6.05
C GLY A 61 7.60 -18.14 4.87
N ALA A 62 6.38 -18.68 4.98
CA ALA A 62 5.78 -19.55 3.99
C ALA A 62 5.12 -18.72 2.86
N PHE A 63 5.93 -17.96 2.12
CA PHE A 63 5.44 -16.97 1.14
C PHE A 63 4.56 -17.57 0.03
N ASP A 64 4.80 -18.82 -0.39
CA ASP A 64 3.92 -19.51 -1.33
C ASP A 64 2.49 -19.69 -0.77
N LYS A 65 2.38 -19.97 0.54
CA LYS A 65 1.09 -20.08 1.22
C LYS A 65 0.44 -18.72 1.45
N VAL A 66 1.23 -17.69 1.74
CA VAL A 66 0.76 -16.29 1.78
C VAL A 66 0.13 -15.92 0.43
N ALA A 67 0.83 -16.19 -0.67
CA ALA A 67 0.35 -15.91 -2.01
C ALA A 67 -0.92 -16.68 -2.36
N GLU A 68 -0.99 -17.98 -2.05
CA GLU A 68 -2.19 -18.79 -2.30
C GLU A 68 -3.40 -18.33 -1.48
N HIS A 69 -3.20 -17.94 -0.22
CA HIS A 69 -4.25 -17.37 0.64
C HIS A 69 -4.82 -16.07 0.06
N ILE A 70 -3.94 -15.19 -0.43
CA ILE A 70 -4.31 -13.95 -1.10
C ILE A 70 -5.03 -14.23 -2.42
N LEU A 71 -4.51 -15.15 -3.24
CA LEU A 71 -5.12 -15.58 -4.50
C LEU A 71 -6.52 -16.14 -4.29
N HIS A 72 -6.79 -16.85 -3.19
CA HIS A 72 -8.13 -17.31 -2.86
C HIS A 72 -9.14 -16.14 -2.76
N GLY A 73 -8.75 -15.02 -2.16
CA GLY A 73 -9.56 -13.81 -2.12
C GLY A 73 -9.69 -13.15 -3.50
N VAL A 74 -8.60 -13.07 -4.26
CA VAL A 74 -8.60 -12.49 -5.61
C VAL A 74 -9.48 -13.28 -6.59
N ARG A 75 -9.48 -14.62 -6.52
CA ARG A 75 -10.37 -15.49 -7.30
C ARG A 75 -11.84 -15.14 -7.10
N LYS A 76 -12.25 -14.82 -5.86
CA LYS A 76 -13.63 -14.37 -5.57
C LYS A 76 -13.95 -13.03 -6.23
N LEU A 77 -13.00 -12.08 -6.20
CA LEU A 77 -13.15 -10.77 -6.82
C LEU A 77 -13.27 -10.89 -8.35
N VAL A 78 -12.38 -11.67 -8.98
CA VAL A 78 -12.41 -11.92 -10.43
C VAL A 78 -13.70 -12.63 -10.85
N ALA A 79 -14.14 -13.63 -10.09
CA ALA A 79 -15.42 -14.31 -10.34
C ALA A 79 -16.64 -13.38 -10.21
N ALA A 80 -16.53 -12.30 -9.44
CA ALA A 80 -17.53 -11.25 -9.31
C ALA A 80 -17.42 -10.14 -10.37
N GLY A 81 -16.48 -10.27 -11.32
CA GLY A 81 -16.32 -9.37 -12.45
C GLY A 81 -15.46 -8.13 -12.18
N CYS A 82 -14.50 -8.18 -11.25
CA CYS A 82 -13.56 -7.07 -11.07
C CYS A 82 -12.57 -6.96 -12.23
N ASP A 83 -12.35 -5.73 -12.71
CA ASP A 83 -11.39 -5.42 -13.79
C ASP A 83 -10.16 -4.67 -13.28
N LEU A 84 -10.28 -4.04 -12.11
CA LEU A 84 -9.23 -3.30 -11.41
C LEU A 84 -9.12 -3.80 -9.97
N LEU A 85 -7.93 -4.14 -9.50
CA LEU A 85 -7.67 -4.63 -8.15
C LEU A 85 -6.89 -3.61 -7.33
N VAL A 86 -7.32 -3.40 -6.08
CA VAL A 86 -6.50 -2.83 -5.01
C VAL A 86 -6.39 -3.84 -3.86
N ILE A 87 -5.19 -3.94 -3.28
CA ILE A 87 -4.95 -4.72 -2.07
C ILE A 87 -4.84 -3.75 -0.90
N ALA A 88 -5.74 -3.85 0.08
CA ALA A 88 -5.79 -2.98 1.25
C ALA A 88 -4.73 -3.36 2.30
N SER A 89 -3.47 -3.53 1.89
CA SER A 89 -2.32 -3.86 2.75
C SER A 89 -1.01 -3.65 2.01
N ASN A 90 -0.02 -3.05 2.66
CA ASN A 90 1.34 -2.95 2.09
C ASN A 90 1.99 -4.33 1.95
N THR A 91 1.91 -5.17 2.97
CA THR A 91 2.54 -6.50 2.96
C THR A 91 1.84 -7.46 2.00
N GLY A 92 0.52 -7.36 1.82
CA GLY A 92 -0.23 -8.18 0.87
C GLY A 92 0.27 -8.08 -0.58
N HIS A 93 0.98 -6.99 -0.93
CA HIS A 93 1.55 -6.82 -2.27
C HIS A 93 2.71 -7.78 -2.59
N ILE A 94 3.25 -8.50 -1.61
CA ILE A 94 4.19 -9.61 -1.85
C ILE A 94 3.59 -10.68 -2.77
N SER A 95 2.26 -10.77 -2.83
CA SER A 95 1.53 -11.76 -3.63
C SER A 95 1.22 -11.31 -5.05
N VAL A 96 1.53 -10.04 -5.41
CA VAL A 96 1.23 -9.51 -6.75
C VAL A 96 1.85 -10.33 -7.90
N PRO A 97 3.09 -10.83 -7.82
CA PRO A 97 3.64 -11.70 -8.88
C PRO A 97 2.75 -12.92 -9.17
N ALA A 98 2.24 -13.57 -8.12
CA ALA A 98 1.38 -14.73 -8.25
C ALA A 98 0.00 -14.36 -8.84
N ILE A 99 -0.52 -13.19 -8.46
CA ILE A 99 -1.77 -12.65 -9.02
C ILE A 99 -1.61 -12.32 -10.51
N GLU A 100 -0.54 -11.61 -10.90
CA GLU A 100 -0.26 -11.28 -12.31
C GLU A 100 -0.06 -12.56 -13.15
N GLN A 101 0.53 -13.60 -12.56
CA GLN A 101 0.71 -14.90 -13.22
C GLN A 101 -0.63 -15.63 -13.46
N GLU A 102 -1.53 -15.67 -12.48
CA GLU A 102 -2.83 -16.34 -12.61
C GLU A 102 -3.83 -15.52 -13.45
N PHE A 103 -3.79 -14.19 -13.32
CA PHE A 103 -4.73 -13.25 -13.95
C PHE A 103 -4.02 -12.16 -14.75
N PRO A 104 -3.41 -12.48 -15.91
CA PRO A 104 -2.62 -11.51 -16.69
C PRO A 104 -3.44 -10.35 -17.27
N ALA A 105 -4.77 -10.49 -17.36
CA ALA A 105 -5.67 -9.43 -17.81
C ALA A 105 -6.17 -8.52 -16.68
N LEU A 106 -6.01 -8.93 -15.41
CA LEU A 106 -6.46 -8.15 -14.26
C LEU A 106 -5.54 -6.94 -14.09
N ARG A 107 -6.11 -5.73 -14.12
CA ARG A 107 -5.35 -4.51 -13.86
C ARG A 107 -5.16 -4.38 -12.36
N ILE A 108 -3.94 -4.20 -11.90
CA ILE A 108 -3.63 -4.07 -10.46
C ILE A 108 -3.09 -2.67 -10.24
N LEU A 109 -3.77 -1.89 -9.38
CA LEU A 109 -3.22 -0.65 -8.87
C LEU A 109 -2.32 -1.02 -7.68
N HIS A 110 -1.02 -1.04 -7.92
CA HIS A 110 -0.04 -1.43 -6.90
C HIS A 110 0.25 -0.24 -5.98
N ILE A 111 0.21 -0.45 -4.66
CA ILE A 111 0.39 0.64 -3.67
C ILE A 111 1.72 1.40 -3.85
N ALA A 112 2.81 0.69 -4.16
CA ALA A 112 4.10 1.31 -4.45
C ALA A 112 4.10 2.23 -5.67
N ASP A 113 3.33 1.89 -6.71
CA ASP A 113 3.21 2.73 -7.89
C ASP A 113 2.48 4.03 -7.54
N CYS A 114 1.46 3.96 -6.68
CA CYS A 114 0.70 5.11 -6.22
C CYS A 114 1.55 6.15 -5.48
N PHE A 115 2.34 5.73 -4.48
CA PHE A 115 3.19 6.68 -3.79
C PHE A 115 4.43 7.06 -4.60
N ALA A 116 4.95 6.19 -5.49
CA ALA A 116 5.98 6.58 -6.44
C ALA A 116 5.51 7.73 -7.36
N PHE A 117 4.29 7.64 -7.88
CA PHE A 117 3.65 8.70 -8.66
C PHE A 117 3.60 10.02 -7.89
N ARG A 118 3.20 10.00 -6.61
CA ARG A 118 3.17 11.19 -5.75
C ARG A 118 4.56 11.74 -5.43
N LEU A 119 5.54 10.88 -5.18
CA LEU A 119 6.92 11.28 -4.90
C LEU A 119 7.53 12.00 -6.11
N LYS A 120 7.33 11.46 -7.31
CA LYS A 120 7.83 12.05 -8.56
C LYS A 120 7.22 13.42 -8.85
N GLN A 121 5.94 13.63 -8.52
CA GLN A 121 5.31 14.96 -8.62
C GLN A 121 5.99 16.02 -7.74
N ARG A 122 6.69 15.60 -6.68
CA ARG A 122 7.46 16.47 -5.80
C ARG A 122 8.97 16.47 -6.10
N GLY A 123 9.41 15.77 -7.14
CA GLY A 123 10.82 15.63 -7.49
C GLY A 123 11.63 14.82 -6.48
N ILE A 124 10.99 13.99 -5.66
CA ILE A 124 11.64 13.19 -4.62
C ILE A 124 12.06 11.85 -5.19
N SER A 125 13.30 11.44 -4.93
CA SER A 125 13.89 10.20 -5.45
C SER A 125 14.56 9.33 -4.41
N ASN A 126 14.78 9.83 -3.18
CA ASN A 126 15.28 9.04 -2.07
C ASN A 126 14.32 9.10 -0.88
N VAL A 127 13.83 7.95 -0.42
CA VAL A 127 12.79 7.87 0.60
C VAL A 127 13.15 6.91 1.72
N GLY A 128 12.73 7.26 2.93
CA GLY A 128 12.64 6.36 4.06
C GLY A 128 11.39 5.50 3.94
N LEU A 129 11.46 4.26 4.41
CA LEU A 129 10.31 3.36 4.56
C LEU A 129 10.30 2.79 5.97
N ILE A 130 9.16 2.96 6.65
CA ILE A 130 8.83 2.28 7.90
C ILE A 130 7.56 1.47 7.72
N GLY A 131 7.48 0.29 8.33
CA GLY A 131 6.35 -0.60 8.18
C GLY A 131 6.54 -1.87 8.99
N THR A 132 5.84 -2.93 8.61
CA THR A 132 6.09 -4.25 9.21
C THR A 132 7.49 -4.76 8.85
N LYS A 133 8.02 -5.73 9.61
CA LYS A 133 9.33 -6.34 9.33
C LYS A 133 9.45 -6.81 7.86
N PRO A 134 8.49 -7.57 7.29
CA PRO A 134 8.53 -7.92 5.87
C PRO A 134 8.49 -6.72 4.92
N THR A 135 7.77 -5.65 5.26
CA THR A 135 7.73 -4.43 4.43
C THR A 135 9.09 -3.74 4.36
N MET A 136 9.89 -3.80 5.42
CA MET A 136 11.21 -3.17 5.48
C MET A 136 12.31 -4.09 4.94
N GLU A 137 12.23 -5.39 5.20
CA GLU A 137 13.28 -6.35 4.86
C GLU A 137 13.15 -6.94 3.47
N GLU A 138 11.94 -7.33 3.06
CA GLU A 138 11.70 -7.99 1.78
C GLU A 138 11.76 -7.00 0.61
N ASP A 139 12.14 -7.51 -0.57
CA ASP A 139 12.42 -6.63 -1.71
C ASP A 139 11.19 -6.22 -2.51
N TYR A 140 10.03 -6.86 -2.36
CA TYR A 140 8.88 -6.64 -3.24
C TYR A 140 8.47 -5.16 -3.39
N LEU A 141 8.49 -4.38 -2.30
CA LEU A 141 8.12 -2.96 -2.32
C LEU A 141 9.28 -2.08 -2.81
N LYS A 142 10.50 -2.35 -2.32
CA LYS A 142 11.74 -1.64 -2.68
C LYS A 142 12.10 -1.82 -4.16
N ALA A 143 12.03 -3.05 -4.65
CA ALA A 143 12.25 -3.39 -6.05
C ALA A 143 11.22 -2.72 -6.94
N ARG A 144 9.93 -2.71 -6.54
CA ARG A 144 8.88 -1.99 -7.29
C ARG A 144 9.15 -0.49 -7.35
N LEU A 145 9.54 0.14 -6.25
CA LEU A 145 9.94 1.55 -6.21
C LEU A 145 11.15 1.86 -7.09
N SER A 146 12.13 0.95 -7.13
CA SER A 146 13.33 1.10 -7.95
C SER A 146 12.99 1.20 -9.45
N LEU A 147 11.92 0.53 -9.91
CA LEU A 147 11.43 0.68 -11.29
C LEU A 147 11.02 2.12 -11.64
N HIS A 148 10.66 2.92 -10.63
CA HIS A 148 10.31 4.33 -10.77
C HIS A 148 11.52 5.26 -10.62
N GLY A 149 12.72 4.73 -10.41
CA GLY A 149 13.92 5.49 -10.10
C GLY A 149 13.98 5.97 -8.66
N ILE A 150 13.21 5.36 -7.74
CA ILE A 150 13.17 5.73 -6.34
C ILE A 150 14.08 4.80 -5.53
N THR A 151 15.04 5.39 -4.83
CA THR A 151 15.87 4.71 -3.84
C THR A 151 15.16 4.69 -2.51
N THR A 152 15.20 3.55 -1.82
CA THR A 152 14.51 3.37 -0.54
C THR A 152 15.50 2.94 0.55
N VAL A 153 15.46 3.62 1.69
CA VAL A 153 16.23 3.29 2.89
C VAL A 153 15.27 2.91 4.02
N VAL A 154 15.64 1.90 4.80
CA VAL A 154 14.94 1.45 6.02
C VAL A 154 15.87 1.59 7.22
N PRO A 155 15.41 1.59 8.48
CA PRO A 155 16.30 1.72 9.65
C PRO A 155 17.45 0.70 9.61
N ALA A 156 18.68 1.12 9.94
CA ALA A 156 19.88 0.30 9.69
C ALA A 156 19.99 -0.82 10.71
N GLU A 157 19.62 -0.50 11.95
CA GLU A 157 19.73 -1.38 13.09
C GLU A 157 18.50 -2.27 13.14
N GLU A 158 18.71 -3.59 13.11
CA GLU A 158 17.64 -4.59 13.21
C GLU A 158 16.77 -4.36 14.45
N LYS A 159 17.39 -3.98 15.58
CA LYS A 159 16.68 -3.63 16.81
C LYS A 159 15.62 -2.55 16.62
N ILE A 160 15.90 -1.52 15.81
CA ILE A 160 14.93 -0.45 15.53
C ILE A 160 13.78 -0.99 14.67
N GLN A 161 14.08 -1.87 13.71
CA GLN A 161 13.05 -2.51 12.89
C GLN A 161 12.14 -3.43 13.73
N GLU A 162 12.72 -4.16 14.68
CA GLU A 162 11.98 -4.98 15.65
C GLU A 162 11.10 -4.13 16.55
N GLU A 163 11.61 -3.03 17.10
CA GLU A 163 10.82 -2.09 17.93
C GLU A 163 9.63 -1.50 17.16
N ILE A 164 9.85 -1.09 15.89
CA ILE A 164 8.76 -0.62 15.01
C ILE A 164 7.71 -1.72 14.85
N TYR A 165 8.15 -2.96 14.58
CA TYR A 165 7.25 -4.09 14.38
C TYR A 165 6.46 -4.45 15.64
N GLU A 166 7.10 -4.44 16.81
CA GLU A 166 6.46 -4.65 18.10
C GLU A 166 5.39 -3.60 18.39
N ILE A 167 5.68 -2.31 18.17
CA ILE A 167 4.69 -1.23 18.31
C ILE A 167 3.48 -1.51 17.41
N ILE A 168 3.70 -1.88 16.14
CA ILE A 168 2.61 -2.18 15.20
C ILE A 168 1.76 -3.35 15.72
N CYS A 169 2.38 -4.45 16.11
CA CYS A 169 1.69 -5.69 16.46
C CYS A 169 1.03 -5.65 17.84
N GLN A 170 1.68 -5.07 18.85
CA GLN A 170 1.22 -5.12 20.25
C GLN A 170 0.37 -3.92 20.65
N GLU A 171 0.46 -2.80 19.92
CA GLU A 171 -0.28 -1.58 20.25
C GLU A 171 -1.21 -1.14 19.12
N LEU A 172 -0.64 -0.82 17.95
CA LEU A 172 -1.40 -0.16 16.89
C LEU A 172 -2.51 -1.05 16.32
N SER A 173 -2.24 -2.35 16.19
CA SER A 173 -3.22 -3.36 15.75
C SER A 173 -4.39 -3.53 16.73
N PHE A 174 -4.22 -3.10 17.99
CA PHE A 174 -5.26 -3.09 19.02
C PHE A 174 -5.83 -1.68 19.26
N ASN A 175 -5.58 -0.74 18.35
CA ASN A 175 -6.04 0.65 18.43
C ASN A 175 -5.54 1.38 19.70
N ILE A 176 -4.34 1.02 20.16
CA ILE A 176 -3.64 1.67 21.28
C ILE A 176 -2.62 2.66 20.71
N PHE A 177 -2.78 3.95 21.02
CA PHE A 177 -1.87 5.00 20.56
C PHE A 177 -1.37 5.80 21.76
N ASN A 178 -0.11 5.59 22.14
CA ASN A 178 0.51 6.28 23.26
C ASN A 178 1.65 7.20 22.81
N ASP A 179 2.01 8.17 23.66
CA ASP A 179 3.00 9.19 23.35
C ASP A 179 4.43 8.63 23.30
N GLU A 180 4.72 7.57 24.05
CA GLU A 180 6.04 6.93 24.09
C GLU A 180 6.36 6.24 22.76
N SER A 181 5.45 5.41 22.26
CA SER A 181 5.57 4.76 20.95
C SER A 181 5.58 5.76 19.81
N ARG A 182 4.83 6.87 19.94
CA ARG A 182 4.91 7.97 18.98
C ARG A 182 6.31 8.58 18.95
N ALA A 183 6.90 8.87 20.11
CA ALA A 183 8.23 9.45 20.21
C ALA A 183 9.29 8.53 19.57
N ARG A 184 9.24 7.22 19.86
CA ARG A 184 10.14 6.22 19.26
C ARG A 184 9.97 6.11 17.73
N MET A 185 8.73 6.14 17.25
CA MET A 185 8.45 6.11 15.82
C MET A 185 8.97 7.38 15.12
N VAL A 186 8.79 8.55 15.74
CA VAL A 186 9.32 9.84 15.24
C VAL A 186 10.85 9.80 15.20
N GLU A 187 11.51 9.30 16.23
CA GLU A 187 12.97 9.14 16.25
C GLU A 187 13.46 8.23 15.11
N SER A 188 12.79 7.11 14.89
CA SER A 188 13.08 6.19 13.79
C SER A 188 12.95 6.86 12.42
N ILE A 189 11.89 7.66 12.21
CA ILE A 189 11.66 8.42 10.98
C ILE A 189 12.75 9.48 10.77
N LEU A 190 13.13 10.21 11.82
CA LEU A 190 14.19 11.22 11.75
C LEU A 190 15.56 10.59 11.49
N GLY A 191 15.81 9.38 11.99
CA GLY A 191 16.99 8.59 11.66
C GLY A 191 17.12 8.28 10.16
N LEU A 192 15.99 8.10 9.45
CA LEU A 192 16.00 7.92 7.99
C LEU A 192 16.42 9.19 7.25
N LYS A 193 16.00 10.36 7.74
CA LYS A 193 16.45 11.65 7.19
C LYS A 193 17.97 11.81 7.30
N ALA A 194 18.56 11.45 8.44
CA ALA A 194 20.00 11.47 8.62
C ALA A 194 20.75 10.54 7.64
N ARG A 195 20.04 9.58 7.06
CA ARG A 195 20.55 8.64 6.04
C ARG A 195 20.18 9.04 4.60
N GLY A 196 19.76 10.29 4.41
CA GLY A 196 19.53 10.88 3.11
C GLY A 196 18.10 10.80 2.58
N ALA A 197 17.15 10.26 3.37
CA ALA A 197 15.75 10.28 2.98
C ALA A 197 15.21 11.72 2.87
N GLU A 198 14.56 12.04 1.76
CA GLU A 198 13.92 13.33 1.48
C GLU A 198 12.44 13.34 1.95
N ALA A 199 11.86 12.14 2.08
CA ALA A 199 10.53 11.88 2.62
C ALA A 199 10.49 10.51 3.29
N CYS A 200 9.46 10.23 4.10
CA CYS A 200 9.23 8.93 4.69
C CYS A 200 7.86 8.37 4.28
N ILE A 201 7.86 7.17 3.72
CA ILE A 201 6.65 6.39 3.47
C ILE A 201 6.21 5.71 4.77
N LEU A 202 4.95 5.90 5.14
CA LEU A 202 4.30 5.20 6.24
C LEU A 202 3.66 3.92 5.68
N GLY A 203 4.42 2.82 5.68
CA GLY A 203 4.09 1.53 5.09
C GLY A 203 3.13 0.66 5.90
N CYS A 204 2.34 1.25 6.79
CA CYS A 204 1.28 0.58 7.53
C CYS A 204 0.20 1.61 7.88
N THR A 205 -1.07 1.26 7.68
CA THR A 205 -2.22 2.16 7.89
C THR A 205 -2.26 2.73 9.31
N GLU A 206 -1.91 1.91 10.29
CA GLU A 206 -2.00 2.25 11.69
C GLU A 206 -0.85 3.19 12.11
N ILE A 207 0.30 3.17 11.42
CA ILE A 207 1.36 4.17 11.61
C ILE A 207 0.85 5.56 11.22
N GLU A 208 0.03 5.66 10.17
CA GLU A 208 -0.59 6.92 9.74
C GLU A 208 -1.50 7.51 10.82
N LEU A 209 -2.03 6.68 11.73
CA LEU A 209 -2.83 7.12 12.88
C LEU A 209 -1.97 7.60 14.04
N LEU A 210 -0.83 6.94 14.31
CA LEU A 210 0.09 7.30 15.39
C LEU A 210 0.89 8.57 15.08
N VAL A 211 1.48 8.67 13.89
CA VAL A 211 2.41 9.74 13.51
C VAL A 211 1.80 10.60 12.41
N LYS A 212 1.54 11.86 12.76
CA LYS A 212 1.08 12.92 11.85
C LYS A 212 2.22 13.85 11.43
N GLN A 213 2.03 14.57 10.32
CA GLN A 213 3.02 15.49 9.75
C GLN A 213 3.54 16.53 10.75
N GLU A 214 2.69 16.99 11.68
CA GLU A 214 3.06 17.95 12.74
C GLU A 214 4.12 17.42 13.71
N HIS A 215 4.26 16.11 13.86
CA HIS A 215 5.27 15.48 14.72
C HIS A 215 6.65 15.40 14.04
N VAL A 216 6.69 15.50 12.70
CA VAL A 216 7.92 15.39 11.90
C VAL A 216 7.96 16.55 10.88
N PRO A 217 8.02 17.81 11.33
CA PRO A 217 7.86 18.97 10.44
C PRO A 217 8.93 19.06 9.35
N ASP A 218 10.12 18.52 9.61
CA ASP A 218 11.27 18.65 8.71
C ASP A 218 11.43 17.48 7.72
N LEU A 219 10.47 16.56 7.64
CA LEU A 219 10.47 15.45 6.68
C LEU A 219 9.04 15.19 6.21
N ALA A 220 8.81 15.21 4.90
CA ALA A 220 7.48 14.94 4.35
C ALA A 220 7.07 13.49 4.59
N LEU A 221 5.88 13.27 5.15
CA LEU A 221 5.30 11.95 5.36
C LEU A 221 4.38 11.57 4.20
N PHE A 222 4.49 10.32 3.74
CA PHE A 222 3.71 9.75 2.66
C PHE A 222 2.87 8.60 3.21
N PRO A 223 1.61 8.87 3.63
CA PRO A 223 0.68 7.84 4.08
C PRO A 223 0.31 6.91 2.92
N SER A 224 0.82 5.68 2.94
CA SER A 224 0.69 4.72 1.85
C SER A 224 -0.77 4.43 1.49
N ALA A 225 -1.64 4.20 2.47
CA ALA A 225 -3.03 3.83 2.23
C ALA A 225 -3.86 5.03 1.80
N ALA A 226 -3.68 6.18 2.44
CA ALA A 226 -4.40 7.40 2.06
C ALA A 226 -4.10 7.80 0.60
N ILE A 227 -2.84 7.67 0.16
CA ILE A 227 -2.44 7.91 -1.23
C ILE A 227 -3.05 6.87 -2.17
N HIS A 228 -3.04 5.59 -1.78
CA HIS A 228 -3.59 4.52 -2.60
C HIS A 228 -5.11 4.69 -2.83
N ILE A 229 -5.85 4.99 -1.76
CA ILE A 229 -7.29 5.29 -1.79
C ILE A 229 -7.59 6.48 -2.70
N GLU A 230 -6.81 7.55 -2.58
CA GLU A 230 -6.96 8.74 -3.41
C GLU A 230 -6.76 8.43 -4.90
N ILE A 231 -5.69 7.72 -5.23
CA ILE A 231 -5.38 7.39 -6.62
C ILE A 231 -6.40 6.39 -7.17
N ALA A 232 -6.88 5.42 -6.38
CA ALA A 232 -7.95 4.52 -6.79
C ALA A 232 -9.23 5.29 -7.18
N ALA A 233 -9.66 6.24 -6.35
CA ALA A 233 -10.81 7.09 -6.67
C ALA A 233 -10.56 7.95 -7.92
N SER A 234 -9.35 8.50 -8.08
CA SER A 234 -8.99 9.33 -9.23
C SER A 234 -8.94 8.53 -10.54
N VAL A 235 -8.48 7.28 -10.50
CA VAL A 235 -8.49 6.35 -11.64
C VAL A 235 -9.92 5.98 -12.01
N LEU A 236 -10.77 5.70 -11.02
CA LEU A 236 -12.20 5.44 -11.26
C LEU A 236 -12.91 6.62 -11.91
N LEU A 237 -12.55 7.85 -11.55
CA LEU A 237 -13.08 9.07 -12.15
C LEU A 237 -12.40 9.47 -13.48
N GLU A 238 -11.47 8.65 -13.99
CA GLU A 238 -10.67 8.95 -15.19
C GLU A 238 -9.89 10.28 -15.11
N LYS A 239 -9.63 10.79 -13.89
CA LYS A 239 -8.80 11.98 -13.65
C LYS A 239 -7.31 11.69 -13.80
N ILE A 240 -6.93 10.43 -13.55
CA ILE A 240 -5.57 9.90 -13.69
C ILE A 240 -5.70 8.62 -14.51
N ALA A 241 -4.94 8.50 -15.61
CA ALA A 241 -4.87 7.23 -16.32
C ALA A 241 -4.05 6.24 -15.47
N LEU A 242 -4.47 4.97 -15.40
CA LEU A 242 -3.72 3.96 -14.65
C LEU A 242 -2.28 3.87 -15.15
N GLU A 243 -2.10 4.02 -16.46
CA GLU A 243 -0.84 3.91 -17.17
C GLU A 243 0.16 5.00 -16.75
N ASP A 244 -0.32 6.15 -16.25
CA ASP A 244 0.52 7.23 -15.72
C ASP A 244 1.10 6.90 -14.33
N VAL A 245 0.47 5.97 -13.62
CA VAL A 245 0.87 5.55 -12.27
C VAL A 245 1.84 4.37 -12.33
N LEU A 246 1.70 3.50 -13.34
CA LEU A 246 2.51 2.29 -13.49
C LEU A 246 4.00 2.58 -13.78
N PRO A 247 4.91 1.65 -13.47
CA PRO A 247 6.33 1.79 -13.80
C PRO A 247 6.54 1.84 -15.33
N PRO A 248 7.64 2.44 -15.81
CA PRO A 248 7.93 2.55 -17.24
C PRO A 248 7.86 1.21 -17.98
N LEU A 249 7.29 1.22 -19.18
CA LEU A 249 7.04 0.05 -20.06
C LEU A 249 8.30 -0.73 -20.48
N THR A 250 9.50 -0.21 -20.21
CA THR A 250 10.77 -0.92 -20.46
C THR A 250 11.04 -2.06 -19.47
N THR A 251 10.14 -2.29 -18.51
CA THR A 251 10.23 -3.35 -17.51
C THR A 251 9.36 -4.55 -17.91
N THR A 252 10.00 -5.68 -18.26
CA THR A 252 9.29 -6.96 -18.43
C THR A 252 8.69 -7.42 -17.08
N PRO A 253 7.62 -8.24 -17.06
CA PRO A 253 7.07 -8.80 -15.82
C PRO A 253 8.15 -9.47 -14.94
N ALA A 254 9.12 -10.15 -15.57
CA ALA A 254 10.26 -10.76 -14.91
C ALA A 254 11.27 -9.75 -14.32
N GLN A 255 11.31 -8.51 -14.79
CA GLN A 255 12.15 -7.43 -14.23
C GLN A 255 11.46 -6.67 -13.10
N ARG A 256 10.12 -6.77 -12.97
CA ARG A 256 9.36 -6.10 -11.90
C ARG A 256 9.66 -6.64 -10.50
N TYR A 257 10.26 -7.83 -10.41
CA TYR A 257 10.46 -8.58 -9.16
C TYR A 257 11.87 -9.16 -9.02
N LYS A 258 12.84 -8.72 -9.83
CA LYS A 258 14.24 -9.14 -9.67
C LYS A 258 14.89 -8.38 -8.52
N THR A 259 15.51 -9.12 -7.61
CA THR A 259 16.49 -8.64 -6.64
C THR A 259 17.61 -7.89 -7.38
N PRO A 260 18.02 -6.68 -6.98
CA PRO A 260 19.29 -6.12 -7.42
C PRO A 260 20.41 -7.10 -7.02
N GLN A 261 21.35 -7.36 -7.94
CA GLN A 261 22.58 -8.10 -7.61
C GLN A 261 23.51 -7.26 -6.73
#